data_AF-A0A248VJ04-F1
#
_entry.id   AF-A0A248VJ04-F1
#
_cell.length_a   1.000
_cell.length_b   1.000
_cell.length_c   1.000
_cell.angle_alpha   90.00
_cell.angle_beta   90.00
_cell.angle_gamma   90.00
#
_symmetry.space_group_name_H-M   'P 1'
#
loop_
_entity.id
_entity.type
_entity.pdbx_description
1 polymer ?
#
loop_
_entity_poly.entity_id
_entity_poly.type
_entity_poly.pdbx_seq_one_letter_code
_entity_poly.pdbx_strand_id
1 'polypeptide(L)'
;MDDNDSNDSLGAAGAAAAIGFAGLLIYGLRRATSMNAQCDVCHKGLRPVLFNGVACSKCSTKLCRDHATPNVFRDRLPAGSWSRTDWLCSACESDAVGIVKAARKVEVFSDRYAGRVRYDDSRGTEQLTTEWTESRDDAETHLRILAAMRGFDVVFERAFEAEQREDGNYKFRVWRAVGIGACL
;
A
#
# COMPACT_ATOMS: atom_id res chain seq x y z
N MET A 1 -43.12 49.50 -47.06
CA MET A 1 -43.40 49.82 -48.47
C MET A 1 -42.21 50.59 -48.95
N ASP A 2 -41.73 50.17 -50.11
CA ASP A 2 -40.56 50.65 -50.86
C ASP A 2 -39.22 50.16 -50.31
N ASP A 3 -38.27 49.66 -51.09
CA ASP A 3 -38.23 48.93 -52.35
C ASP A 3 -36.73 48.64 -52.60
N ASN A 4 -36.47 47.63 -53.43
CA ASN A 4 -35.30 47.50 -54.30
C ASN A 4 -33.91 47.17 -53.75
N ASP A 5 -33.55 45.90 -53.98
CA ASP A 5 -32.72 45.48 -55.12
C ASP A 5 -31.27 46.00 -55.26
N SER A 6 -30.36 45.05 -55.01
CA SER A 6 -29.26 44.58 -55.87
C SER A 6 -28.44 45.61 -56.67
N ASN A 7 -27.12 45.54 -56.51
CA ASN A 7 -26.23 45.08 -57.58
C ASN A 7 -24.77 44.90 -57.14
N ASP A 8 -24.26 43.70 -57.40
CA ASP A 8 -23.01 43.37 -58.09
C ASP A 8 -21.81 44.32 -58.01
N SER A 9 -20.68 43.78 -57.54
CA SER A 9 -19.44 43.86 -58.31
C SER A 9 -18.52 42.65 -58.05
N LEU A 10 -18.43 41.81 -59.08
CA LEU A 10 -17.33 40.88 -59.34
C LEU A 10 -16.12 41.66 -59.87
N GLY A 11 -14.91 41.23 -59.48
CA GLY A 11 -13.64 41.69 -60.08
C GLY A 11 -12.47 41.39 -59.14
N ALA A 12 -11.95 40.16 -59.09
CA ALA A 12 -10.97 39.57 -60.01
C ALA A 12 -9.50 40.03 -59.76
N ALA A 13 -8.70 39.03 -59.42
CA ALA A 13 -7.31 38.77 -59.85
C ALA A 13 -6.11 39.40 -59.11
N GLY A 14 -5.18 38.49 -58.76
CA GLY A 14 -3.74 38.73 -58.52
C GLY A 14 -3.37 38.86 -57.03
N ALA A 15 -2.35 38.21 -56.48
CA ALA A 15 -1.30 37.40 -57.04
C ALA A 15 -0.65 36.55 -55.92
N ALA A 16 0.00 35.47 -56.37
CA ALA A 16 0.97 34.59 -55.72
C ALA A 16 1.71 35.12 -54.47
N ALA A 17 1.85 34.25 -53.46
CA ALA A 17 3.16 33.82 -52.95
C ALA A 17 3.00 32.64 -51.97
N ALA A 18 3.76 31.58 -52.25
CA ALA A 18 3.95 30.44 -51.38
C ALA A 18 4.62 30.84 -50.06
N ILE A 19 4.30 30.12 -48.97
CA ILE A 19 5.27 29.56 -48.01
C ILE A 19 4.56 28.38 -47.35
N GLY A 20 5.05 27.17 -47.68
CA GLY A 20 4.73 25.98 -46.93
C GLY A 20 5.41 26.05 -45.56
N PHE A 21 4.66 25.77 -44.50
CA PHE A 21 5.22 25.25 -43.28
C PHE A 21 4.53 23.93 -42.99
N ALA A 22 5.12 22.87 -43.52
CA ALA A 22 5.09 21.54 -42.94
C ALA A 22 5.73 21.64 -41.54
N GLY A 23 4.94 22.09 -40.58
CA GLY A 23 5.25 22.12 -39.16
C GLY A 23 4.48 21.02 -38.43
N LEU A 24 4.49 19.80 -38.97
CA LEU A 24 4.13 18.62 -38.21
C LEU A 24 5.20 18.49 -37.15
N LEU A 25 4.93 19.11 -35.99
CA LEU A 25 5.66 18.91 -34.76
C LEU A 25 5.75 17.40 -34.57
N ILE A 26 6.93 16.88 -34.88
CA ILE A 26 7.46 15.65 -34.36
C ILE A 26 7.31 15.80 -32.86
N TYR A 27 6.18 15.32 -32.33
CA TYR A 27 6.00 15.04 -30.92
C TYR A 27 7.05 13.99 -30.64
N GLY A 28 8.24 14.49 -30.32
CA GLY A 28 9.36 13.71 -29.89
C GLY A 28 8.84 12.82 -28.80
N LEU A 29 8.91 11.52 -29.06
CA LEU A 29 9.04 10.49 -28.05
C LEU A 29 10.17 10.92 -27.10
N ARG A 30 9.87 11.80 -26.15
CA ARG A 30 10.52 11.82 -24.85
C ARG A 30 10.03 10.58 -24.12
N ARG A 31 10.45 9.40 -24.59
CA ARG A 31 10.81 8.35 -23.66
C ARG A 31 11.99 8.93 -22.89
N ALA A 32 11.69 9.62 -21.79
CA ALA A 32 12.62 9.75 -20.70
C ALA A 32 12.84 8.32 -20.19
N THR A 33 13.74 7.59 -20.85
CA THR A 33 14.39 6.46 -20.23
C THR A 33 15.20 7.06 -19.10
N SER A 34 14.60 7.10 -17.91
CA SER A 34 15.33 7.26 -16.65
C SER A 34 16.26 6.05 -16.51
N MET A 35 17.38 6.05 -17.24
CA MET A 35 18.30 4.91 -17.37
C MET A 35 19.23 4.72 -16.16
N ASN A 36 19.05 5.48 -15.10
CA ASN A 36 19.81 5.30 -13.87
C ASN A 36 18.86 5.04 -12.70
N ALA A 37 18.06 3.97 -12.78
CA ALA A 37 17.54 3.39 -11.56
C ALA A 37 18.76 2.95 -10.74
N GLN A 38 19.02 3.59 -9.61
CA GLN A 38 20.10 3.23 -8.70
C GLN A 38 19.48 2.71 -7.41
N CYS A 39 20.23 1.86 -6.70
CA CYS A 39 19.85 1.52 -5.35
C CYS A 39 20.02 2.76 -4.47
N ASP A 40 19.00 3.11 -3.69
CA ASP A 40 19.03 4.29 -2.82
C ASP A 40 20.01 4.13 -1.64
N VAL A 41 20.50 2.91 -1.38
CA VAL A 41 21.45 2.61 -0.28
C VAL A 41 22.90 2.60 -0.76
N CYS A 42 23.21 1.86 -1.82
CA CYS A 42 24.60 1.70 -2.30
C CYS A 42 24.92 2.46 -3.58
N HIS A 43 23.93 3.16 -4.15
CA HIS A 43 24.01 3.95 -5.38
C HIS A 43 24.49 3.17 -6.63
N LYS A 44 24.61 1.84 -6.54
CA LYS A 44 24.90 0.98 -7.70
C LYS A 44 23.72 0.97 -8.65
N GLY A 45 24.00 0.99 -9.96
CA GLY A 45 22.97 0.94 -10.99
C GLY A 45 22.19 -0.37 -10.97
N LEU A 46 20.86 -0.26 -10.90
CA LEU A 46 19.90 -1.35 -11.05
C LEU A 46 19.76 -1.63 -12.55
N ARG A 47 20.58 -2.53 -13.08
CA ARG A 47 20.50 -2.93 -14.48
C ARG A 47 19.24 -3.77 -14.73
N PRO A 48 18.41 -3.42 -15.73
CA PRO A 48 17.09 -4.05 -15.97
C PRO A 48 17.14 -5.53 -16.35
N VAL A 49 18.30 -6.11 -16.64
CA VAL A 49 18.44 -7.49 -17.16
C VAL A 49 19.07 -8.44 -16.14
N LEU A 50 19.77 -7.92 -15.10
CA LEU A 50 20.52 -8.74 -14.14
C LEU A 50 20.31 -8.33 -12.68
N PHE A 51 19.89 -7.08 -12.42
CA PHE A 51 19.51 -6.62 -11.09
C PHE A 51 18.01 -6.44 -11.06
N ASN A 52 17.31 -7.41 -10.49
CA ASN A 52 15.92 -7.24 -10.08
C ASN A 52 15.90 -6.20 -8.96
N GLY A 53 15.83 -4.92 -9.33
CA GLY A 53 15.55 -3.85 -8.39
C GLY A 53 14.21 -4.15 -7.74
N VAL A 54 14.18 -4.16 -6.41
CA VAL A 54 12.96 -4.36 -5.64
C VAL A 54 12.62 -3.06 -4.92
N ALA A 55 11.34 -2.81 -4.71
CA ALA A 55 10.88 -1.69 -3.91
C ALA A 55 10.61 -2.16 -2.47
N CYS A 56 11.00 -1.35 -1.49
CA CYS A 56 10.61 -1.57 -0.10
C CYS A 56 9.08 -1.49 0.03
N SER A 57 8.45 -2.50 0.64
CA SER A 57 6.99 -2.57 0.82
C SER A 57 6.41 -1.41 1.63
N LYS A 58 7.19 -0.83 2.55
CA LYS A 58 6.72 0.23 3.45
C LYS A 58 6.92 1.63 2.88
N CYS A 59 8.12 1.92 2.36
CA CYS A 59 8.53 3.27 1.99
C CYS A 59 8.82 3.47 0.48
N SER A 60 8.64 2.43 -0.34
CA SER A 60 8.86 2.44 -1.80
C SER A 60 10.29 2.77 -2.27
N THR A 61 11.25 2.84 -1.35
CA THR A 61 12.69 2.98 -1.64
C THR A 61 13.17 1.88 -2.58
N LYS A 62 13.99 2.24 -3.58
CA LYS A 62 14.53 1.32 -4.58
C LYS A 62 15.78 0.64 -4.05
N LEU A 63 15.78 -0.68 -4.03
CA LEU A 63 16.83 -1.50 -3.45
C LEU A 63 17.41 -2.45 -4.49
N CYS A 64 18.72 -2.70 -4.42
CA CYS A 64 19.28 -3.92 -5.01
C CYS A 64 19.02 -5.10 -4.07
N ARG A 65 19.13 -6.32 -4.61
CA ARG A 65 18.85 -7.56 -3.87
C ARG A 65 19.67 -7.70 -2.57
N ASP A 66 20.90 -7.18 -2.55
CA ASP A 66 21.79 -7.25 -1.36
C ASP A 66 21.32 -6.34 -0.20
N HIS A 67 20.57 -5.28 -0.49
CA HIS A 67 20.04 -4.35 0.52
C HIS A 67 18.54 -4.55 0.76
N ALA A 68 17.96 -5.55 0.12
CA ALA A 68 16.58 -5.96 0.30
C ALA A 68 16.53 -7.14 1.27
N THR A 69 15.77 -7.00 2.35
CA THR A 69 15.55 -8.07 3.32
C THR A 69 14.14 -8.63 3.17
N PRO A 70 13.92 -9.94 3.40
CA PRO A 70 12.58 -10.51 3.37
C PRO A 70 11.64 -9.82 4.36
N ASN A 71 10.42 -9.54 3.92
CA ASN A 71 9.40 -8.92 4.74
C ASN A 71 8.89 -9.88 5.82
N VAL A 72 9.21 -9.60 7.08
CA VAL A 72 8.84 -10.44 8.24
C VAL A 72 7.33 -10.53 8.50
N PHE A 73 6.53 -9.67 7.86
CA PHE A 73 5.07 -9.71 7.94
C PHE A 73 4.42 -10.51 6.80
N ARG A 74 5.17 -10.92 5.77
CA ARG A 74 4.64 -11.64 4.60
C ARG A 74 3.76 -12.82 4.99
N ASP A 75 4.19 -13.60 5.97
CA ASP A 75 3.50 -14.82 6.40
C ASP A 75 2.62 -14.59 7.65
N ARG A 76 2.54 -13.36 8.15
CA ARG A 76 1.85 -13.04 9.41
C ARG A 76 0.71 -12.05 9.27
N LEU A 77 0.71 -11.25 8.21
CA LEU A 77 -0.32 -10.26 7.92
C LEU A 77 -0.96 -10.58 6.56
N PRO A 78 -2.29 -10.64 6.48
CA PRO A 78 -3.02 -10.65 5.22
C PRO A 78 -2.76 -9.36 4.43
N ALA A 79 -3.13 -9.33 3.15
CA ALA A 79 -2.69 -8.39 2.10
C ALA A 79 -3.08 -6.90 2.27
N GLY A 80 -2.72 -6.26 3.39
CA GLY A 80 -2.79 -4.81 3.67
C GLY A 80 -1.49 -4.02 3.45
N SER A 81 -1.36 -2.87 4.15
CA SER A 81 -0.34 -1.82 3.90
C SER A 81 1.13 -2.25 4.04
N TRP A 82 1.39 -3.44 4.60
CA TRP A 82 2.74 -4.01 4.71
C TRP A 82 2.96 -5.25 3.85
N SER A 83 1.93 -5.87 3.25
CA SER A 83 1.98 -7.30 2.86
C SER A 83 1.74 -7.59 1.38
N ARG A 84 1.94 -6.63 0.48
CA ARG A 84 1.91 -6.91 -0.97
C ARG A 84 3.26 -7.21 -1.61
N THR A 85 4.37 -6.99 -0.91
CA THR A 85 5.71 -7.20 -1.48
C THR A 85 6.66 -7.89 -0.49
N ASP A 86 7.54 -8.68 -1.08
CA ASP A 86 8.43 -9.62 -0.38
C ASP A 86 9.59 -8.95 0.36
N TRP A 87 9.83 -7.65 0.17
CA TRP A 87 11.11 -7.02 0.52
C TRP A 87 10.98 -5.71 1.29
N LEU A 88 11.83 -5.52 2.29
CA LEU A 88 11.99 -4.29 3.07
C LEU A 88 13.42 -3.74 2.90
N CYS A 89 13.60 -2.43 3.12
CA CYS A 89 14.92 -1.87 3.38
C CYS A 89 15.34 -2.16 4.82
N SER A 90 16.64 -2.08 5.13
CA SER A 90 17.19 -2.35 6.47
C SER A 90 16.50 -1.55 7.60
N ALA A 91 16.21 -0.27 7.36
CA ALA A 91 15.51 0.56 8.35
C ALA A 91 14.07 0.06 8.61
N CYS A 92 13.32 -0.24 7.54
CA CYS A 92 11.95 -0.75 7.66
C CYS A 92 11.89 -2.17 8.23
N GLU A 93 12.93 -2.98 7.98
CA GLU A 93 13.07 -4.31 8.59
C GLU A 93 13.30 -4.20 10.09
N SER A 94 14.19 -3.32 10.54
CA SER A 94 14.42 -3.09 11.97
C SER A 94 13.13 -2.63 12.67
N ASP A 95 12.37 -1.72 12.03
CA ASP A 95 11.05 -1.30 12.53
C ASP A 95 10.09 -2.50 12.63
N ALA A 96 10.01 -3.31 11.57
CA ALA A 96 9.12 -4.47 11.52
C ALA A 96 9.47 -5.51 12.60
N VAL A 97 10.76 -5.80 12.79
CA VAL A 97 11.24 -6.68 13.87
C VAL A 97 10.91 -6.09 15.24
N GLY A 98 11.05 -4.78 15.41
CA GLY A 98 10.65 -4.06 16.63
C GLY A 98 9.16 -4.24 16.94
N ILE A 99 8.31 -4.05 15.93
CA ILE A 99 6.85 -4.25 16.05
C ILE A 99 6.52 -5.69 16.40
N VAL A 100 7.13 -6.69 15.74
CA VAL A 100 6.89 -8.12 16.07
C VAL A 100 7.31 -8.42 17.51
N LYS A 101 8.42 -7.86 17.99
CA LYS A 101 8.86 -8.00 19.39
C LYS A 101 7.89 -7.34 20.35
N ALA A 102 7.36 -6.16 20.02
CA ALA A 102 6.35 -5.48 20.83
C ALA A 102 5.02 -6.25 20.86
N ALA A 103 4.56 -6.76 19.72
CA ALA A 103 3.34 -7.57 19.60
C ALA A 103 3.33 -8.81 20.51
N ARG A 104 4.49 -9.45 20.71
CA ARG A 104 4.63 -10.59 21.64
C ARG A 104 4.40 -10.21 23.11
N LYS A 105 4.58 -8.94 23.46
CA LYS A 105 4.36 -8.41 24.81
C LYS A 105 2.93 -7.92 25.03
N VAL A 106 2.15 -7.73 23.97
CA VAL A 106 0.76 -7.30 24.07
C VAL A 106 -0.04 -8.39 24.78
N GLU A 107 -0.65 -8.03 25.90
CA GLU A 107 -1.56 -8.90 26.63
C GLU A 107 -2.92 -8.93 25.96
N VAL A 108 -3.53 -10.11 25.83
CA VAL A 108 -4.81 -10.26 25.16
C VAL A 108 -5.79 -11.00 26.05
N PHE A 109 -6.90 -10.34 26.37
CA PHE A 109 -7.96 -10.86 27.21
C PHE A 109 -9.22 -11.11 26.38
N SER A 110 -9.80 -12.30 26.53
CA SER A 110 -11.05 -12.66 25.85
C SER A 110 -12.22 -11.79 26.31
N ASP A 111 -13.22 -11.63 25.45
CA ASP A 111 -14.58 -11.16 25.78
C ASP A 111 -15.19 -11.81 27.03
N ARG A 112 -14.88 -13.08 27.30
CA ARG A 112 -15.37 -13.84 28.46
C ARG A 112 -14.47 -13.77 29.69
N TYR A 113 -13.45 -12.91 29.70
CA TYR A 113 -12.53 -12.80 30.82
C TYR A 113 -13.25 -12.16 32.02
N ALA A 114 -13.37 -12.89 33.12
CA ALA A 114 -14.10 -12.44 34.31
C ALA A 114 -13.29 -11.53 35.25
N GLY A 115 -11.98 -11.40 35.02
CA GLY A 115 -11.12 -10.53 35.81
C GLY A 115 -11.23 -9.06 35.39
N ARG A 116 -10.56 -8.17 36.13
CA ARG A 116 -10.44 -6.75 35.77
C ARG A 116 -9.15 -6.52 34.99
N VAL A 117 -9.27 -6.00 33.78
CA VAL A 117 -8.13 -5.46 33.03
C VAL A 117 -7.92 -4.02 33.49
N ARG A 118 -6.72 -3.71 33.99
CA ARG A 118 -6.34 -2.33 34.30
C ARG A 118 -5.79 -1.71 33.03
N TYR A 119 -6.22 -0.49 32.71
CA TYR A 119 -5.69 0.29 31.61
C TYR A 119 -5.81 1.78 31.94
N ASP A 120 -4.98 2.59 31.30
CA ASP A 120 -4.98 4.04 31.39
C ASP A 120 -6.06 4.62 30.45
N ASP A 121 -7.15 5.12 31.03
CA ASP A 121 -8.27 5.70 30.30
C ASP A 121 -7.93 7.06 29.66
N SER A 122 -6.87 7.73 30.12
CA SER A 122 -6.44 9.03 29.60
C SER A 122 -5.76 8.93 28.23
N ARG A 123 -5.22 7.77 27.88
CA ARG A 123 -4.50 7.52 26.62
C ARG A 123 -5.40 7.08 25.47
N GLY A 124 -6.69 6.94 25.74
CA GLY A 124 -7.71 6.55 24.78
C GLY A 124 -7.69 5.05 24.45
N THR A 125 -8.82 4.59 23.94
CA THR A 125 -9.02 3.21 23.49
C THR A 125 -9.42 3.21 22.02
N GLU A 126 -9.00 2.21 21.26
CA GLU A 126 -9.39 2.06 19.86
C GLU A 126 -9.93 0.64 19.61
N GLN A 127 -11.04 0.53 18.87
CA GLN A 127 -11.49 -0.77 18.39
C GLN A 127 -10.58 -1.24 17.25
N LEU A 128 -9.98 -2.40 17.44
CA LEU A 128 -9.09 -3.05 16.48
C LEU A 128 -9.83 -4.19 15.81
N THR A 129 -9.75 -4.24 14.48
CA THR A 129 -10.35 -5.27 13.64
C THR A 129 -9.32 -5.76 12.65
N THR A 130 -9.04 -7.06 12.66
CA THR A 130 -8.10 -7.65 11.70
C THR A 130 -8.76 -7.86 10.34
N GLU A 131 -7.97 -8.14 9.31
CA GLU A 131 -8.54 -8.77 8.11
C GLU A 131 -8.79 -10.27 8.37
N TRP A 132 -9.42 -10.92 7.40
CA TRP A 132 -9.73 -12.35 7.44
C TRP A 132 -8.49 -13.21 7.20
N THR A 133 -8.29 -14.23 8.03
CA THR A 133 -7.19 -15.21 7.95
C THR A 133 -7.74 -16.63 7.94
N GLU A 134 -6.95 -17.60 7.49
CA GLU A 134 -7.38 -19.01 7.45
C GLU A 134 -7.36 -19.66 8.84
N SER A 135 -6.50 -19.17 9.74
CA SER A 135 -6.37 -19.64 11.11
C SER A 135 -6.81 -18.60 12.13
N ARG A 136 -7.38 -19.09 13.24
CA ARG A 136 -7.72 -18.28 14.41
C ARG A 136 -6.47 -17.72 15.11
N ASP A 137 -5.39 -18.48 15.13
CA ASP A 137 -4.12 -18.06 15.76
C ASP A 137 -3.44 -16.96 14.95
N ASP A 138 -3.57 -17.00 13.62
CA ASP A 138 -3.10 -15.94 12.73
C ASP A 138 -3.90 -14.66 12.93
N ALA A 139 -5.23 -14.76 13.11
CA ALA A 139 -6.07 -13.62 13.42
C ALA A 139 -5.65 -12.97 14.76
N GLU A 140 -5.36 -13.77 15.80
CA GLU A 140 -4.87 -13.22 17.07
C GLU A 140 -3.48 -12.58 16.93
N THR A 141 -2.57 -13.23 16.21
CA THR A 141 -1.23 -12.68 15.94
C THR A 141 -1.33 -11.35 15.20
N HIS A 142 -2.20 -11.28 14.19
CA HIS A 142 -2.50 -10.04 13.46
C HIS A 142 -3.04 -8.97 14.41
N LEU A 143 -3.98 -9.31 15.29
CA LEU A 143 -4.53 -8.36 16.26
C LEU A 143 -3.46 -7.78 17.19
N ARG A 144 -2.54 -8.62 17.68
CA ARG A 144 -1.40 -8.19 18.51
C ARG A 144 -0.44 -7.27 17.73
N ILE A 145 -0.19 -7.56 16.45
CA ILE A 145 0.64 -6.71 15.59
C ILE A 145 -0.03 -5.35 15.38
N LEU A 146 -1.34 -5.32 15.09
CA LEU A 146 -2.09 -4.06 14.96
C LEU A 146 -2.05 -3.25 16.25
N ALA A 147 -2.27 -3.89 17.40
CA ALA A 147 -2.17 -3.23 18.71
C ALA A 147 -0.79 -2.60 18.93
N ALA A 148 0.28 -3.37 18.69
CA ALA A 148 1.65 -2.88 18.81
C ALA A 148 1.97 -1.73 17.84
N MET A 149 1.46 -1.78 16.60
CA MET A 149 1.61 -0.68 15.63
C MET A 149 0.91 0.60 16.08
N ARG A 150 -0.19 0.49 16.83
CA ARG A 150 -0.91 1.63 17.42
C ARG A 150 -0.34 2.07 18.77
N GLY A 151 0.66 1.36 19.30
CA GLY A 151 1.28 1.66 20.58
C GLY A 151 0.47 1.19 21.78
N PHE A 152 -0.46 0.26 21.60
CA PHE A 152 -1.20 -0.40 22.67
C PHE A 152 -0.44 -1.61 23.20
N ASP A 153 -0.52 -1.82 24.51
CA ASP A 153 0.14 -2.88 25.26
C ASP A 153 -0.86 -3.89 25.85
N VAL A 154 -2.16 -3.60 25.80
CA VAL A 154 -3.23 -4.54 26.12
C VAL A 154 -4.36 -4.50 25.09
N VAL A 155 -4.95 -5.66 24.83
CA VAL A 155 -6.20 -5.81 24.09
C VAL A 155 -7.21 -6.55 24.97
N PHE A 156 -8.36 -5.97 25.22
CA PHE A 156 -9.46 -6.62 25.94
C PHE A 156 -10.70 -6.76 25.07
N GLU A 157 -11.70 -7.48 25.59
CA GLU A 157 -12.90 -7.85 24.82
C GLU A 157 -12.58 -8.59 23.51
N ARG A 158 -11.48 -9.36 23.49
CA ARG A 158 -11.07 -10.10 22.29
C ARG A 158 -12.10 -11.17 21.94
N ALA A 159 -12.76 -10.98 20.80
CA ALA A 159 -13.65 -11.95 20.18
C ALA A 159 -13.14 -12.39 18.80
N PHE A 160 -13.68 -13.51 18.32
CA PHE A 160 -13.42 -13.99 16.97
C PHE A 160 -14.71 -14.12 16.20
N GLU A 161 -14.68 -13.65 14.98
CA GLU A 161 -15.72 -13.84 13.99
C GLU A 161 -15.26 -14.90 13.00
N ALA A 162 -16.19 -15.75 12.57
CA ALA A 162 -15.93 -16.81 11.61
C ALA A 162 -16.87 -16.64 10.43
N GLU A 163 -16.34 -16.78 9.22
CA GLU A 163 -17.10 -16.76 7.97
C GLU A 163 -16.75 -18.02 7.18
N GLN A 164 -17.76 -18.67 6.59
CA GLN A 164 -17.54 -19.78 5.67
C GLN A 164 -17.40 -19.22 4.25
N ARG A 165 -16.29 -19.56 3.58
CA ARG A 165 -15.99 -19.19 2.20
C ARG A 165 -15.87 -20.41 1.32
N GLU A 166 -16.00 -20.18 0.03
CA GLU A 166 -15.94 -21.20 -1.01
C GLU A 166 -15.01 -20.73 -2.13
N ASP A 167 -14.08 -21.59 -2.53
CA ASP A 167 -13.23 -21.41 -3.70
C ASP A 167 -13.29 -22.69 -4.55
N GLY A 168 -13.93 -22.59 -5.71
CA GLY A 168 -14.31 -23.76 -6.51
C GLY A 168 -15.22 -24.70 -5.72
N ASN A 169 -14.78 -25.95 -5.52
CA ASN A 169 -15.50 -26.97 -4.75
C ASN A 169 -15.06 -27.04 -3.28
N TYR A 170 -14.13 -26.19 -2.85
CA TYR A 170 -13.56 -26.23 -1.52
C TYR A 170 -14.24 -25.22 -0.61
N LYS A 171 -14.88 -25.71 0.46
CA LYS A 171 -15.47 -24.88 1.51
C LYS A 171 -14.53 -24.82 2.70
N PHE A 172 -14.16 -23.61 3.10
CA PHE A 172 -13.26 -23.38 4.23
C PHE A 172 -13.80 -22.29 5.14
N ARG A 173 -13.25 -22.22 6.34
CA ARG A 173 -13.59 -21.20 7.33
C ARG A 173 -12.45 -20.21 7.41
N VAL A 174 -12.79 -18.94 7.34
CA VAL A 174 -11.88 -17.84 7.65
C VAL A 174 -12.27 -17.22 8.98
N TRP A 175 -11.30 -16.60 9.62
CA TRP A 175 -11.39 -16.03 10.95
C TRP A 175 -10.95 -14.56 10.92
N ARG A 176 -11.60 -13.75 11.75
CA ARG A 176 -11.21 -12.38 12.01
C ARG A 176 -11.22 -12.18 13.52
N ALA A 177 -10.23 -11.48 14.05
CA ALA A 177 -10.17 -11.11 15.45
C ALA A 177 -10.57 -9.64 15.61
N VAL A 178 -11.35 -9.38 16.64
CA VAL A 178 -11.76 -8.03 17.05
C VAL A 178 -11.45 -7.85 18.52
N GLY A 179 -11.15 -6.63 18.95
CA GLY A 179 -10.93 -6.30 20.35
C GLY A 179 -10.72 -4.81 20.55
N ILE A 180 -10.60 -4.38 21.80
CA ILE A 180 -10.33 -2.99 22.17
C ILE A 180 -8.88 -2.88 22.63
N GLY A 181 -8.08 -2.12 21.88
CA GLY A 181 -6.71 -1.78 22.25
C GLY A 181 -6.67 -0.64 23.25
N ALA A 182 -5.82 -0.77 24.27
CA ALA A 182 -5.57 0.26 25.27
C ALA A 182 -4.12 0.22 25.78
N CYS A 183 -3.75 1.27 26.51
CA CYS A 183 -2.46 1.33 27.19
C CYS A 183 -2.61 1.00 28.67
N LEU A 184 -1.62 0.37 29.30
CA LEU A 184 -1.58 0.16 30.75
C LEU A 184 -1.18 1.43 31.51
#